data_AF-A0AAV8V6A9-F1
#
_entry.id   AF-A0AAV8V6A9-F1
#
_cell.length_a   1.000
_cell.length_b   1.000
_cell.length_c   1.000
_cell.angle_alpha   90.00
_cell.angle_beta   90.00
_cell.angle_gamma   90.00
#
_symmetry.space_group_name_H-M   'P 1'
#
loop_
_entity.id
_entity.type
_entity.pdbx_description
1 polymer ?
#
loop_
_entity_poly.entity_id
_entity_poly.type
_entity_poly.pdbx_seq_one_letter_code
_entity_poly.pdbx_strand_id
1 'polypeptide(L)' 'MALSDDQQFCLRWNNFQANITSQFETLRDDEDFTDVTIACDGQRLQAHKVVLSACSPFFKDLFKELQFFYAEMESLNAI' A
#
# COMPACT_ATOMS: atom_id res chain seq x y z
N MET A 1 10.50 47.22 -0.92
CA MET A 1 10.40 46.02 -0.08
C MET A 1 10.44 44.85 -1.03
N ALA A 2 11.63 44.27 -1.24
CA ALA A 2 11.81 43.18 -2.20
C ALA A 2 11.14 41.92 -1.63
N LEU A 3 10.27 41.29 -2.43
CA LEU A 3 9.72 39.97 -2.16
C LEU A 3 10.91 39.01 -2.06
N SER A 4 11.09 38.39 -0.89
CA SER A 4 12.02 37.28 -0.73
C SER A 4 11.56 36.15 -1.66
N ASP A 5 12.33 35.88 -2.71
CA ASP A 5 12.14 34.69 -3.54
C ASP A 5 12.22 33.46 -2.64
N ASP A 6 11.10 32.76 -2.47
CA ASP A 6 11.05 31.49 -1.74
C ASP A 6 11.93 30.47 -2.46
N GLN A 7 13.14 30.25 -1.94
CA GLN A 7 14.06 29.24 -2.45
C GLN A 7 13.45 27.85 -2.23
N GLN A 8 13.00 27.23 -3.32
CA GLN A 8 12.55 25.84 -3.30
C GLN A 8 13.74 24.90 -3.50
N PHE A 9 13.98 24.03 -2.52
CA PHE A 9 14.99 22.98 -2.60
C PHE A 9 14.31 21.64 -2.91
N CYS A 10 14.80 20.94 -3.94
CA CYS A 10 14.35 19.59 -4.27
C CYS A 10 15.40 18.58 -3.81
N LEU A 11 15.09 17.84 -2.75
CA LEU A 11 15.97 16.78 -2.26
C LEU A 11 15.76 15.53 -3.10
N ARG A 12 16.82 15.07 -3.77
CA ARG A 12 16.83 13.80 -4.50
C ARG A 12 17.70 12.80 -3.75
N TRP A 13 17.08 11.71 -3.30
CA TRP A 13 17.82 10.55 -2.84
C TRP A 13 18.11 9.63 -4.03
N ASN A 14 19.36 9.64 -4.48
CA ASN A 14 19.80 8.94 -5.70
C ASN A 14 19.50 7.44 -5.72
N ASN A 15 19.45 6.79 -4.55
CA ASN A 15 19.22 5.35 -4.40
C ASN A 15 17.84 5.02 -3.82
N PHE A 16 16.91 5.98 -3.79
CA PHE A 16 15.59 5.78 -3.17
C PHE A 16 14.84 4.59 -3.76
N GLN A 17 14.80 4.47 -5.09
CA GLN A 17 14.09 3.38 -5.77
C GLN A 17 14.62 2.00 -5.36
N ALA A 18 15.95 1.82 -5.41
CA ALA A 18 16.60 0.56 -5.04
C ALA A 18 16.39 0.26 -3.56
N ASN A 19 16.51 1.27 -2.69
CA ASN A 19 16.28 1.11 -1.25
C ASN A 19 14.84 0.65 -1.00
N ILE A 20 13.83 1.35 -1.51
CA ILE A 20 12.42 1.00 -1.33
C ILE A 20 12.11 -0.41 -1.84
N THR A 21 12.62 -0.81 -3.01
CA THR A 21 12.43 -2.17 -3.53
C THR A 21 13.02 -3.21 -2.57
N SER A 22 14.27 -3.03 -2.13
CA SER A 22 14.90 -3.96 -1.19
C SER A 22 14.19 -4.03 0.17
N GLN A 23 13.68 -2.90 0.67
CA GLN A 23 12.93 -2.87 1.93
C GLN A 23 11.61 -3.63 1.79
N PHE A 24 10.87 -3.46 0.68
CA PHE A 24 9.64 -4.23 0.46
C PHE A 24 9.89 -5.74 0.26
N GLU A 25 11.06 -6.14 -0.25
CA GLU A 25 11.45 -7.55 -0.28
C GLU A 25 11.62 -8.09 1.15
N THR A 26 12.37 -7.39 2.01
CA THR A 26 12.51 -7.77 3.43
C THR A 26 11.14 -7.83 4.13
N LEU A 27 10.30 -6.81 3.99
CA LEU A 27 8.97 -6.79 4.60
C LEU A 27 8.07 -7.94 4.13
N ARG A 28 8.22 -8.39 2.89
CA ARG A 28 7.48 -9.53 2.37
C ARG A 28 8.00 -10.84 2.96
N ASP A 29 9.32 -11.01 3.00
CA ASP A 29 9.96 -12.25 3.43
C ASP A 29 9.79 -12.45 4.95
N ASP A 30 9.75 -11.36 5.72
CA ASP A 30 9.52 -11.35 7.17
C ASP A 30 8.02 -11.29 7.54
N GLU A 31 7.12 -11.17 6.57
CA GLU A 31 5.66 -11.00 6.74
C GLU A 31 5.26 -9.78 7.60
N ASP A 32 6.11 -8.75 7.63
CA ASP A 32 5.89 -7.53 8.40
C ASP A 32 4.85 -6.61 7.72
N PHE A 33 3.95 -6.02 8.52
CA PHE A 33 2.91 -5.09 8.07
C PHE A 33 1.99 -5.63 6.96
N THR A 34 1.88 -6.95 6.79
CA THR A 34 0.90 -7.52 5.87
C THR A 34 -0.52 -7.22 6.35
N ASP A 35 -1.38 -6.79 5.43
CA ASP A 35 -2.74 -6.30 5.71
C ASP A 35 -3.81 -7.08 4.92
N VAL A 36 -3.39 -8.15 4.22
CA VAL A 36 -4.26 -9.12 3.56
C VAL A 36 -3.69 -10.52 3.65
N THR A 37 -4.58 -11.51 3.78
CA THR A 37 -4.28 -12.92 3.54
C THR A 37 -5.09 -13.41 2.35
N ILE A 38 -4.43 -13.96 1.34
CA ILE A 38 -5.07 -14.58 0.17
C ILE A 38 -5.03 -16.09 0.36
N ALA A 39 -6.18 -16.75 0.28
CA ALA A 39 -6.28 -18.20 0.35
C ALA A 39 -6.68 -18.77 -1.02
N CYS A 40 -5.93 -19.74 -1.52
CA CYS A 40 -6.19 -20.43 -2.78
C CYS A 40 -5.65 -21.86 -2.70
N ASP A 41 -6.42 -22.84 -3.18
CA ASP A 41 -6.02 -24.25 -3.23
C ASP A 41 -5.43 -24.81 -1.93
N GLY A 42 -6.08 -24.49 -0.80
CA GLY A 42 -5.63 -24.90 0.54
C GLY A 42 -4.39 -24.17 1.06
N GLN A 43 -3.77 -23.30 0.26
CA GLN A 43 -2.65 -22.46 0.65
C GLN A 43 -3.11 -21.08 1.11
N ARG A 44 -2.27 -20.42 1.90
CA ARG A 44 -2.47 -19.06 2.39
C ARG A 44 -1.21 -18.26 2.15
N LEU A 45 -1.39 -17.01 1.71
CA LEU A 45 -0.32 -16.05 1.46
C LEU A 45 -0.64 -14.76 2.20
N GLN A 46 0.24 -14.34 3.11
CA GLN A 46 0.20 -12.99 3.69
C GLN A 46 0.88 -12.01 2.73
N ALA A 47 0.29 -10.84 2.53
CA ALA A 47 0.81 -9.86 1.57
C ALA A 47 0.39 -8.43 1.93
N HIS A 48 0.95 -7.46 1.19
CA HIS A 48 0.61 -6.05 1.30
C HIS A 48 -0.36 -5.65 0.18
N LYS A 49 -1.55 -5.16 0.53
CA LYS A 49 -2.57 -4.65 -0.40
C LYS A 49 -2.00 -3.59 -1.32
N VAL A 50 -1.18 -2.68 -0.80
CA VAL A 50 -0.60 -1.58 -1.58
C VAL A 50 0.31 -2.07 -2.70
N VAL A 51 1.16 -3.07 -2.42
CA VAL A 51 2.10 -3.65 -3.40
C VAL A 51 1.31 -4.40 -4.47
N LEU A 52 0.37 -5.26 -4.07
CA LEU A 52 -0.48 -5.98 -5.01
C LEU A 52 -1.33 -5.04 -5.89
N SER A 53 -1.87 -3.97 -5.31
CA SER A 53 -2.64 -2.96 -6.05
C SER A 53 -1.80 -2.18 -7.06
N ALA A 54 -0.54 -1.92 -6.75
CA ALA A 54 0.37 -1.22 -7.66
C ALA A 54 0.74 -2.08 -8.88
N CYS A 55 0.78 -3.41 -8.71
CA CYS A 55 1.21 -4.34 -9.75
C CYS A 55 0.06 -5.06 -10.49
N SER A 56 -1.18 -5.01 -9.97
CA SER A 56 -2.33 -5.73 -10.53
C SER A 56 -3.61 -4.89 -10.46
N PRO A 57 -4.19 -4.48 -11.60
CA PRO A 57 -5.48 -3.80 -11.63
C PRO A 57 -6.60 -4.61 -10.95
N PHE A 58 -6.58 -5.94 -11.11
CA PHE A 58 -7.53 -6.82 -10.45
C PHE A 58 -7.49 -6.69 -8.93
N PHE A 59 -6.30 -6.79 -8.31
CA PHE A 59 -6.20 -6.67 -6.85
C PHE A 59 -6.52 -5.26 -6.37
N LYS A 60 -6.17 -4.24 -7.15
CA LYS A 60 -6.53 -2.85 -6.86
C LYS A 60 -8.05 -2.66 -6.77
N ASP A 61 -8.79 -3.14 -7.76
CA ASP A 61 -10.24 -2.97 -7.82
C ASP A 61 -10.92 -3.85 -6.76
N LEU A 62 -10.46 -5.09 -6.60
CA LEU A 62 -10.92 -6.00 -5.55
C LEU A 62 -10.79 -5.40 -4.15
N PHE A 63 -9.63 -4.86 -3.79
CA PHE A 63 -9.42 -4.30 -2.45
C PHE A 63 -10.21 -3.01 -2.22
N LYS A 64 -10.43 -2.20 -3.26
CA LYS A 64 -11.32 -1.03 -3.17
C LYS A 64 -12.77 -1.46 -2.91
N GLU A 65 -13.29 -2.42 -3.67
CA GLU A 65 -14.64 -2.95 -3.49
C GLU A 65 -14.82 -3.50 -2.07
N LEU A 66 -13.88 -4.33 -1.61
CA LEU A 66 -13.90 -4.86 -0.25
C LEU A 66 -13.90 -3.75 0.81
N GLN A 67 -13.10 -2.69 0.63
CA GLN A 67 -13.09 -1.55 1.54
C GLN A 67 -14.45 -0.83 1.62
N PHE A 68 -15.17 -0.70 0.50
CA PHE A 68 -16.53 -0.14 0.51
C PHE A 68 -17.50 -1.02 1.28
N PHE A 69 -17.44 -2.34 1.08
CA PHE A 69 -18.31 -3.28 1.79
C PHE A 69 -18.09 -3.24 3.32
N TYR A 70 -16.84 -3.19 3.78
CA TYR A 70 -16.57 -3.06 5.22
C TYR A 70 -17.06 -1.73 5.80
N ALA A 71 -16.90 -0.62 5.09
CA ALA A 71 -17.40 0.67 5.53
C ALA A 71 -18.94 0.72 5.60
N GLU A 72 -19.63 0.09 4.64
CA GLU A 72 -21.10 0.01 4.64
C GLU A 72 -21.61 -0.89 5.77
N MET A 73 -20.98 -2.05 6.02
CA MET A 73 -21.34 -2.91 7.15
C MET A 73 -21.08 -2.27 8.52
N GLU A 74 -20.00 -1.50 8.69
CA GLU A 74 -19.78 -0.71 9.90
C GLU A 74 -20.88 0.34 10.11
N SER A 75 -21.32 1.02 9.04
CA SER A 75 -22.42 1.98 9.12
C SER A 75 -23.76 1.35 9.47
N LEU A 76 -24.01 0.11 9.02
CA LEU A 76 -25.23 -0.65 9.34
C LEU A 76 -25.22 -1.19 10.78
N ASN A 77 -24.04 -1.55 11.30
CA ASN A 77 -23.88 -1.98 12.70
C ASN A 77 -23.85 -0.81 13.70
N ALA A 78 -23.93 0.43 13.22
CA ALA A 78 -23.95 1.64 14.05
C ALA A 78 -25.37 2.14 14.40
N ILE A 79 -26.43 1.39 14.03
CA ILE A 79 -27.84 1.61 14.38
C ILE A 79 -28.29 0.55 15.39
#